data_AF-A0A218UWQ8-F1
#
_entry.id   AF-A0A218UWQ8-F1
#
_cell.length_a   1.000
_cell.length_b   1.000
_cell.length_c   1.000
_cell.angle_alpha   90.00
_cell.angle_beta   90.00
_cell.angle_gamma   90.00
#
_symmetry.space_group_name_H-M   'P 1'
#
loop_
_entity.id
_entity.type
_entity.pdbx_description
1 polymer ?
#
loop_
_entity_poly.entity_id
_entity_poly.type
_entity_poly.pdbx_seq_one_letter_code
_entity_poly.pdbx_strand_id
1 'polypeptide(L)'
;MRQESSDKPGGFQAQGANASHGAKRGQGELQWGSTTANLRIDPFCGFVPRIATGLCWGQYNPNTYPKRTSIVHLFEWRWQDIAQECERYLAPNGFGGVQVSPPNENIVITNPNRPWWERYQPISYKICTRSGNEQEFRDMVTRCNNVGVRIYVDAVVNHMCGAGGGSGTHSTCGSYFNAGKEDFPAVPYSGWDFNDGKCHTGSGEIENYGDMYQAVTINPDTTCGNDWVCEHRWRQIRNMVIFRNVVDGEPFSNWWDNGSNQVAFGRGNKGFIIFNNDDWNMNVNVQTGLPSGTYCDVISGQKENNKCTGKQVFVSGDGKANFQINTNAEDPFIAIHVDAKL
;
A
#
# COMPACT_ATOMS: atom_id res chain seq x y z
N MET A 1 -45.37 -22.89 -25.88
CA MET A 1 -45.47 -24.36 -25.75
C MET A 1 -44.31 -24.80 -24.88
N ARG A 2 -44.47 -24.85 -23.55
CA ARG A 2 -44.79 -26.06 -22.75
C ARG A 2 -43.95 -27.29 -23.16
N GLN A 3 -43.00 -27.65 -22.31
CA GLN A 3 -43.09 -28.90 -21.54
C GLN A 3 -42.30 -28.77 -20.23
N GLU A 4 -43.03 -28.88 -19.12
CA GLU A 4 -42.53 -29.26 -17.79
C GLU A 4 -42.47 -30.79 -17.69
N SER A 5 -41.65 -31.34 -16.78
CA SER A 5 -42.08 -32.17 -15.63
C SER A 5 -40.85 -32.87 -14.99
N SER A 6 -40.56 -32.61 -13.70
CA SER A 6 -40.70 -33.52 -12.53
C SER A 6 -39.57 -34.58 -12.40
N ASP A 7 -38.97 -34.93 -11.25
CA ASP A 7 -39.38 -34.90 -9.84
C ASP A 7 -38.17 -35.18 -8.90
N LYS A 8 -38.37 -34.97 -7.58
CA LYS A 8 -37.46 -34.91 -6.39
C LYS A 8 -36.90 -36.29 -5.88
N PRO A 9 -36.53 -36.51 -4.57
CA PRO A 9 -35.46 -35.99 -3.67
C PRO A 9 -34.61 -37.09 -2.96
N GLY A 10 -33.61 -36.70 -2.16
CA GLY A 10 -32.92 -37.51 -1.12
C GLY A 10 -31.40 -37.33 -1.19
N GLY A 11 -30.57 -37.19 -0.15
CA GLY A 11 -30.67 -37.38 1.30
C GLY A 11 -29.23 -37.65 1.77
N PHE A 12 -28.76 -36.88 2.75
CA PHE A 12 -27.57 -37.05 3.62
C PHE A 12 -26.54 -38.17 3.29
N GLN A 13 -25.26 -37.80 3.19
CA GLN A 13 -24.18 -38.40 4.00
C GLN A 13 -23.03 -37.40 4.22
N ALA A 14 -22.74 -37.15 5.49
CA ALA A 14 -21.48 -36.61 5.97
C ALA A 14 -20.42 -37.72 5.95
N GLN A 15 -19.23 -37.42 5.43
CA GLN A 15 -18.00 -38.12 5.80
C GLN A 15 -16.94 -37.08 6.09
N GLY A 16 -16.56 -37.00 7.36
CA GLY A 16 -15.39 -36.28 7.80
C GLY A 16 -14.13 -37.02 7.38
N ALA A 17 -13.10 -36.25 7.02
CA ALA A 17 -11.73 -36.70 7.02
C ALA A 17 -10.92 -35.70 7.86
N ASN A 18 -10.64 -36.12 9.10
CA ASN A 18 -9.55 -35.60 9.91
C ASN A 18 -8.23 -35.83 9.16
N ALA A 19 -7.41 -34.79 9.03
CA ALA A 19 -5.98 -34.94 8.81
C ALA A 19 -5.25 -33.92 9.70
N SER A 20 -4.96 -34.37 10.93
CA SER A 20 -3.87 -33.87 11.75
C SER A 20 -2.53 -34.44 11.24
N HIS A 21 -1.43 -33.82 11.68
CA HIS A 21 0.01 -34.05 11.37
C HIS A 21 0.56 -33.08 10.31
N GLY A 22 1.58 -32.27 10.56
CA GLY A 22 2.46 -32.14 11.72
C GLY A 22 3.54 -31.13 11.38
N ALA A 23 3.80 -30.21 12.31
CA ALA A 23 4.91 -29.27 12.22
C ALA A 23 6.24 -30.04 12.16
N LYS A 24 7.05 -29.79 11.12
CA LYS A 24 8.48 -30.06 11.16
C LYS A 24 9.25 -28.75 11.12
N ARG A 25 9.90 -28.47 12.24
CA ARG A 25 10.98 -27.49 12.38
C ARG A 25 12.10 -27.85 11.40
N GLY A 26 12.46 -26.90 10.54
CA GLY A 26 13.76 -26.87 9.87
C GLY A 26 14.47 -25.61 10.34
N GLN A 27 15.43 -25.76 11.26
CA GLN A 27 16.41 -24.73 11.56
C GLN A 27 17.34 -24.60 10.35
N GLY A 28 17.25 -23.46 9.66
CA GLY A 28 18.19 -23.03 8.63
C GLY A 28 18.70 -21.65 9.03
N GLU A 29 19.81 -21.64 9.76
CA GLU A 29 20.52 -20.45 10.21
C GLU A 29 21.28 -19.86 9.00
N LEU A 30 20.77 -18.78 8.42
CA LEU A 30 21.50 -17.97 7.44
C LEU A 30 22.13 -16.79 8.17
N GLN A 31 23.38 -16.99 8.59
CA GLN A 31 24.23 -15.92 9.10
C GLN A 31 24.58 -14.94 7.98
N TRP A 32 24.20 -13.68 8.14
CA TRP A 32 24.76 -12.57 7.37
C TRP A 32 25.86 -11.93 8.21
N GLY A 33 27.09 -12.04 7.71
CA GLY A 33 28.29 -11.52 8.34
C GLY A 33 28.26 -10.01 8.54
N SER A 34 28.78 -9.59 9.68
CA SER A 34 29.02 -8.18 10.02
C SER A 34 30.00 -7.55 9.04
N THR A 35 29.58 -6.49 8.36
CA THR A 35 30.51 -5.43 7.94
C THR A 35 30.02 -4.12 8.56
N THR A 36 30.78 -3.69 9.55
CA THR A 36 30.69 -2.41 10.24
C THR A 36 30.94 -1.27 9.26
N ALA A 37 29.89 -0.61 8.78
CA ALA A 37 29.99 0.74 8.25
C ALA A 37 29.75 1.72 9.40
N ASN A 38 30.84 2.23 9.97
CA ASN A 38 30.82 3.32 10.95
C ASN A 38 30.10 4.53 10.34
N LEU A 39 28.90 4.85 10.86
CA LEU A 39 28.21 6.09 10.55
C LEU A 39 28.98 7.24 11.23
N ARG A 40 29.84 7.94 10.46
CA ARG A 40 30.38 9.22 10.91
C ARG A 40 29.27 10.26 10.89
N ILE A 41 28.96 10.74 12.09
CA ILE A 41 28.20 11.96 12.34
C ILE A 41 29.12 13.13 11.97
N ASP A 42 28.76 13.92 10.96
CA ASP A 42 29.31 15.26 10.79
C ASP A 42 28.28 16.28 11.30
N PRO A 43 28.53 16.93 12.45
CA PRO A 43 27.72 18.03 12.93
C PRO A 43 28.27 19.33 12.34
N PHE A 44 27.48 20.04 11.55
CA PHE A 44 27.68 21.49 11.40
C PHE A 44 26.41 22.20 11.87
N CYS A 45 26.35 22.38 13.19
CA CYS A 45 25.52 23.39 13.84
C CYS A 45 26.38 24.65 14.00
N GLY A 46 26.15 25.64 13.14
CA GLY A 46 26.70 26.99 13.30
C GLY A 46 25.77 27.83 14.18
N PHE A 47 26.28 28.28 15.32
CA PHE A 47 25.63 29.18 16.28
C PHE A 47 25.08 30.46 15.62
N VAL A 48 23.77 30.70 15.73
CA VAL A 48 23.18 32.05 15.73
C VAL A 48 22.03 32.09 16.74
N PRO A 49 22.04 32.98 17.75
CA PRO A 49 20.91 33.14 18.67
C PRO A 49 19.99 34.24 18.15
N ARG A 50 18.78 33.89 17.71
CA ARG A 50 17.53 34.67 17.89
C ARG A 50 16.35 34.05 17.14
N ILE A 51 15.30 33.79 17.91
CA ILE A 51 13.87 33.74 17.58
C ILE A 51 13.57 33.88 16.08
N ALA A 52 13.27 32.75 15.43
CA ALA A 52 12.53 32.71 14.19
C ALA A 52 11.67 31.45 14.20
N THR A 53 10.36 31.67 14.15
CA THR A 53 9.32 30.75 13.66
C THR A 53 9.83 29.40 13.17
N GLY A 54 9.49 28.33 13.89
CA GLY A 54 9.62 26.97 13.38
C GLY A 54 8.77 26.82 12.12
N LEU A 55 9.39 27.02 10.97
CA LEU A 55 8.88 26.51 9.71
C LEU A 55 9.10 24.99 9.76
N CYS A 56 8.07 24.27 10.22
CA CYS A 56 7.95 22.85 9.92
C CYS A 56 7.76 22.72 8.42
N TRP A 57 8.85 22.55 7.69
CA TRP A 57 8.77 22.02 6.33
C TRP A 57 8.38 20.55 6.47
N GLY A 58 7.09 20.25 6.30
CA GLY A 58 6.67 18.92 5.90
C GLY A 58 7.19 18.65 4.50
N GLN A 59 8.51 18.45 4.36
CA GLN A 59 9.10 18.09 3.09
C GLN A 59 8.89 16.60 2.92
N TYR A 60 7.98 16.24 2.02
CA TYR A 60 7.80 14.88 1.51
C TYR A 60 9.19 14.33 1.16
N ASN A 61 9.70 13.40 1.96
CA ASN A 61 11.06 12.89 1.79
C ASN A 61 11.06 11.98 0.56
N PRO A 62 11.81 12.32 -0.51
CA PRO A 62 11.90 11.46 -1.68
C PRO A 62 12.68 10.17 -1.38
N ASN A 63 13.30 10.03 -0.19
CA ASN A 63 14.14 8.90 0.22
C ASN A 63 15.42 8.74 -0.61
N THR A 64 15.82 9.80 -1.33
CA THR A 64 17.10 9.85 -2.05
C THR A 64 18.27 9.95 -1.06
N TYR A 65 19.46 9.58 -1.52
CA TYR A 65 20.67 9.81 -0.74
C TYR A 65 20.94 11.32 -0.55
N PRO A 66 21.63 11.73 0.54
CA PRO A 66 21.98 13.13 0.77
C PRO A 66 22.66 13.75 -0.47
N LYS A 67 22.31 15.02 -0.75
CA LYS A 67 22.80 15.81 -1.91
C LYS A 67 22.34 15.32 -3.29
N ARG A 68 21.47 14.31 -3.39
CA ARG A 68 20.83 13.89 -4.65
C ARG A 68 19.37 14.34 -4.66
N THR A 69 19.05 15.41 -5.38
CA THR A 69 17.75 16.10 -5.28
C THR A 69 16.84 15.95 -6.50
N SER A 70 17.29 15.20 -7.52
CA SER A 70 16.56 15.05 -8.79
C SER A 70 16.33 13.58 -9.12
N ILE A 71 15.15 13.28 -9.64
CA ILE A 71 14.83 11.99 -10.25
C ILE A 71 14.74 12.15 -11.77
N VAL A 72 14.93 11.07 -12.51
CA VAL A 72 14.79 11.03 -13.96
C VAL A 72 13.70 10.04 -14.36
N HIS A 73 12.87 10.41 -15.33
CA HIS A 73 11.91 9.48 -15.90
C HIS A 73 12.53 8.77 -17.11
N LEU A 74 12.89 7.49 -16.96
CA LEU A 74 13.41 6.66 -18.05
C LEU A 74 12.24 5.96 -18.75
N PHE A 75 11.48 6.76 -19.49
CA PHE A 75 10.24 6.36 -20.14
C PHE A 75 10.45 5.20 -21.13
N GLU A 76 9.74 4.09 -20.90
CA GLU A 76 9.75 2.87 -21.73
C GLU A 76 11.05 2.06 -21.76
N TRP A 77 12.00 2.35 -20.88
CA TRP A 77 13.25 1.59 -20.81
C TRP A 77 13.04 0.16 -20.27
N ARG A 78 13.90 -0.77 -20.71
CA ARG A 78 13.93 -2.14 -20.17
C ARG A 78 14.65 -2.16 -18.83
N TRP A 79 14.29 -3.10 -17.95
CA TRP A 79 14.86 -3.19 -16.59
C TRP A 79 16.39 -3.34 -16.61
N GLN A 80 16.91 -4.17 -17.52
CA GLN A 80 18.35 -4.37 -17.67
C GLN A 80 19.09 -3.08 -18.07
N ASP A 81 18.49 -2.27 -18.96
CA ASP A 81 19.09 -1.02 -19.42
C ASP A 81 19.11 0.02 -18.29
N ILE A 82 18.04 0.11 -17.49
CA ILE A 82 17.98 0.98 -16.30
C ILE A 82 19.03 0.56 -15.27
N ALA A 83 19.19 -0.75 -15.02
CA ALA A 83 20.18 -1.26 -14.07
C ALA A 83 21.61 -0.85 -14.48
N GLN A 84 21.95 -0.98 -15.76
CA GLN A 84 23.23 -0.53 -16.29
C GLN A 84 23.37 1.00 -16.22
N GLU A 85 22.30 1.74 -16.49
CA GLU A 85 22.28 3.21 -16.44
C GLU A 85 22.50 3.74 -15.01
N CYS A 86 21.91 3.08 -14.01
CA CYS A 86 22.13 3.36 -12.60
C CYS A 86 23.61 3.32 -12.22
N GLU A 87 24.31 2.26 -12.65
CA GLU A 87 25.72 2.01 -12.32
C GLU A 87 26.66 2.91 -13.12
N ARG A 88 26.45 3.00 -14.44
CA ARG A 88 27.41 3.65 -15.35
C ARG A 88 27.26 5.17 -15.43
N TYR A 89 26.09 5.71 -15.10
CA TYR A 89 25.78 7.13 -15.32
C TYR A 89 25.06 7.80 -14.17
N LEU A 90 23.91 7.29 -13.72
CA LEU A 90 23.06 8.01 -12.75
C LEU A 90 23.74 8.20 -11.39
N ALA A 91 24.36 7.14 -10.85
CA ALA A 91 25.06 7.23 -9.58
C ALA A 91 26.28 8.16 -9.64
N PRO A 92 27.21 8.05 -10.62
CA PRO A 92 28.32 8.99 -10.77
C PRO A 92 27.90 10.45 -10.96
N ASN A 93 26.75 10.70 -11.59
CA ASN A 93 26.25 12.05 -11.88
C ASN A 93 25.25 12.58 -10.83
N GLY A 94 25.09 11.90 -9.69
CA GLY A 94 24.33 12.41 -8.55
C GLY A 94 22.81 12.38 -8.68
N PHE A 95 22.26 11.56 -9.59
CA PHE A 95 20.81 11.35 -9.67
C PHE A 95 20.28 10.60 -8.46
N GLY A 96 19.19 11.11 -7.86
CA GLY A 96 18.58 10.56 -6.66
C GLY A 96 17.73 9.32 -6.91
N GLY A 97 17.13 9.21 -8.10
CA GLY A 97 16.40 8.01 -8.49
C GLY A 97 15.76 8.07 -9.87
N VAL A 98 15.01 7.03 -10.19
CA VAL A 98 14.38 6.81 -11.50
C VAL A 98 12.89 6.57 -11.32
N GLN A 99 12.07 7.31 -12.06
CA GLN A 99 10.67 6.92 -12.29
C GLN A 99 10.62 5.95 -13.46
N VAL A 100 10.12 4.74 -13.19
CA VAL A 100 9.95 3.69 -14.21
C VAL A 100 8.53 3.69 -14.78
N SER A 101 8.36 3.27 -16.02
CA SER A 101 7.03 2.98 -16.59
C SER A 101 6.33 1.84 -15.83
N PRO A 102 4.98 1.70 -15.92
CA PRO A 102 4.22 0.72 -15.14
C PRO A 102 4.78 -0.71 -15.27
N PRO A 103 5.18 -1.37 -14.17
CA PRO A 103 5.82 -2.68 -14.20
C PRO A 103 4.81 -3.84 -14.24
N ASN A 104 3.54 -3.57 -13.97
CA ASN A 104 2.47 -4.56 -13.94
C ASN A 104 2.03 -4.96 -15.36
N GLU A 105 1.52 -6.18 -15.50
CA GLU A 105 0.99 -6.73 -16.73
C GLU A 105 -0.10 -5.83 -17.32
N ASN A 106 0.05 -5.52 -18.60
CA ASN A 106 -0.87 -4.71 -19.38
C ASN A 106 -1.35 -5.41 -20.66
N ILE A 107 -2.43 -4.91 -21.26
CA ILE A 107 -2.99 -5.38 -22.54
C ILE A 107 -2.00 -5.18 -23.69
N VAL A 108 -1.99 -6.10 -24.66
CA VAL A 108 -1.19 -5.98 -25.89
C VAL A 108 -2.05 -5.42 -27.01
N ILE A 109 -1.69 -4.25 -27.52
CA ILE A 109 -2.43 -3.56 -28.58
C ILE A 109 -1.67 -3.67 -29.89
N THR A 110 -2.34 -4.17 -30.93
CA THR A 110 -1.73 -4.38 -32.26
C THR A 110 -2.13 -3.32 -33.29
N ASN A 111 -3.17 -2.52 -33.03
CA ASN A 111 -3.55 -1.40 -33.88
C ASN A 111 -3.97 -0.16 -33.04
N PRO A 112 -3.15 0.90 -32.98
CA PRO A 112 -1.79 1.00 -33.54
C PRO A 112 -0.86 -0.06 -32.92
N ASN A 113 0.26 -0.38 -33.58
CA ASN A 113 1.16 -1.42 -33.08
C ASN A 113 1.95 -0.96 -31.85
N ARG A 114 1.67 -1.56 -30.69
CA ARG A 114 2.40 -1.40 -29.41
C ARG A 114 2.56 0.06 -28.92
N PRO A 115 1.48 0.87 -28.88
CA PRO A 115 1.55 2.25 -28.45
C PRO A 115 2.02 2.37 -26.99
N TRP A 116 2.59 3.50 -26.60
CA TRP A 116 3.05 3.73 -25.22
C TRP A 116 1.92 3.64 -24.18
N TRP A 117 0.73 4.11 -24.55
CA TRP A 117 -0.42 4.14 -23.66
C TRP A 117 -1.02 2.74 -23.39
N GLU A 118 -0.57 1.68 -24.09
CA GLU A 118 -0.97 0.30 -23.76
C GLU A 118 -0.58 -0.09 -22.32
N ARG A 119 0.47 0.52 -21.76
CA ARG A 119 0.97 0.24 -20.40
C ARG A 119 0.09 0.80 -19.29
N TYR A 120 -0.77 1.76 -19.61
CA TYR A 120 -1.74 2.32 -18.69
C TYR A 120 -3.09 1.59 -18.79
N GLN A 121 -3.08 0.33 -19.25
CA GLN A 121 -4.25 -0.52 -19.31
C GLN A 121 -3.94 -1.88 -18.65
N PRO A 122 -3.97 -1.94 -17.31
CA PRO A 122 -3.63 -3.13 -16.55
C PRO A 122 -4.54 -4.33 -16.84
N ILE A 123 -3.95 -5.52 -16.79
CA ILE A 123 -4.66 -6.80 -16.83
C ILE A 123 -4.42 -7.58 -15.54
N SER A 124 -3.21 -7.49 -14.98
CA SER A 124 -2.91 -8.01 -13.65
C SER A 124 -1.78 -7.23 -12.96
N TYR A 125 -1.52 -7.55 -11.69
CA TYR A 125 -0.38 -7.02 -10.94
C TYR A 125 0.88 -7.89 -11.03
N LYS A 126 0.92 -8.88 -11.93
CA LYS A 126 2.15 -9.60 -12.23
C LYS A 126 3.18 -8.64 -12.82
N ILE A 127 4.43 -8.73 -12.39
CA ILE A 127 5.52 -7.95 -12.98
C ILE A 127 6.03 -8.67 -14.22
N CYS A 128 5.35 -8.47 -15.35
CA CYS A 128 5.93 -8.81 -16.64
C CYS A 128 5.34 -7.95 -17.75
N THR A 129 6.21 -7.30 -18.49
CA THR A 129 5.86 -6.30 -19.50
C THR A 129 6.89 -6.36 -20.63
N ARG A 130 6.74 -5.45 -21.61
CA ARG A 130 7.79 -5.23 -22.61
C ARG A 130 9.13 -4.74 -22.05
N SER A 131 9.18 -4.25 -20.81
CA SER A 131 10.43 -3.87 -20.14
C SER A 131 11.19 -5.06 -19.55
N GLY A 132 10.54 -6.21 -19.38
CA GLY A 132 11.11 -7.41 -18.77
C GLY A 132 10.20 -8.06 -17.72
N ASN A 133 10.69 -9.12 -17.09
CA ASN A 133 9.98 -9.91 -16.08
C ASN A 133 10.34 -9.50 -14.63
N GLU A 134 9.70 -10.13 -13.65
CA GLU A 134 9.88 -9.85 -12.22
C GLU A 134 11.33 -10.03 -11.75
N GLN A 135 12.03 -11.06 -12.24
CA GLN A 135 13.41 -11.31 -11.87
C GLN A 135 14.33 -10.18 -12.33
N GLU A 136 14.13 -9.69 -13.56
CA GLU A 136 14.87 -8.56 -14.12
C GLU A 136 14.53 -7.24 -13.43
N PHE A 137 13.25 -7.04 -13.07
CA PHE A 137 12.83 -5.89 -12.28
C PHE A 137 13.50 -5.88 -10.89
N ARG A 138 13.51 -7.03 -10.21
CA ARG A 138 14.17 -7.22 -8.91
C ARG A 138 15.69 -6.97 -9.00
N ASP A 139 16.33 -7.47 -10.05
CA ASP A 139 17.75 -7.21 -10.31
C ASP A 139 18.03 -5.72 -10.47
N MET A 140 17.25 -5.03 -11.31
CA MET A 140 17.34 -3.58 -11.50
C MET A 140 17.17 -2.81 -10.19
N VAL A 141 16.13 -3.09 -9.41
CA VAL A 141 15.90 -2.43 -8.11
C VAL A 141 17.09 -2.65 -7.17
N THR A 142 17.63 -3.87 -7.13
CA THR A 142 18.76 -4.23 -6.25
C THR A 142 20.01 -3.46 -6.66
N ARG A 143 20.38 -3.50 -7.95
CA ARG A 143 21.58 -2.85 -8.48
C ARG A 143 21.52 -1.33 -8.36
N CYS A 144 20.39 -0.71 -8.69
CA CYS A 144 20.20 0.73 -8.52
C CYS A 144 20.30 1.15 -7.05
N ASN A 145 19.67 0.43 -6.13
CA ASN A 145 19.76 0.73 -4.70
C ASN A 145 21.19 0.58 -4.14
N ASN A 146 21.94 -0.43 -4.60
CA ASN A 146 23.35 -0.64 -4.20
C ASN A 146 24.26 0.53 -4.58
N VAL A 147 23.93 1.28 -5.64
CA VAL A 147 24.66 2.49 -6.07
C VAL A 147 23.98 3.81 -5.63
N GLY A 148 23.00 3.71 -4.73
CA GLY A 148 22.33 4.86 -4.12
C GLY A 148 21.33 5.59 -5.02
N VAL A 149 20.81 4.93 -6.05
CA VAL A 149 19.78 5.45 -6.96
C VAL A 149 18.47 4.75 -6.64
N ARG A 150 17.46 5.51 -6.21
CA ARG A 150 16.14 4.96 -5.84
C ARG A 150 15.28 4.65 -7.06
N ILE A 151 14.31 3.75 -6.91
CA ILE A 151 13.32 3.44 -7.94
C ILE A 151 11.95 3.89 -7.45
N TYR A 152 11.25 4.65 -8.28
CA TYR A 152 9.88 5.10 -8.09
C TYR A 152 9.01 4.44 -9.16
N VAL A 153 8.06 3.63 -8.73
CA VAL A 153 7.17 2.89 -9.62
C VAL A 153 5.99 3.77 -10.02
N ASP A 154 5.67 3.80 -11.31
CA ASP A 154 4.38 4.29 -11.80
C ASP A 154 3.29 3.25 -11.51
N ALA A 155 2.40 3.56 -10.57
CA ALA A 155 1.39 2.64 -10.05
C ALA A 155 0.02 2.94 -10.69
N VAL A 156 -0.38 2.13 -11.67
CA VAL A 156 -1.69 2.21 -12.30
C VAL A 156 -2.65 1.29 -11.57
N VAL A 157 -3.30 1.83 -10.53
CA VAL A 157 -4.22 1.09 -9.64
C VAL A 157 -5.65 1.62 -9.68
N ASN A 158 -5.88 2.70 -10.43
CA ASN A 158 -7.17 3.35 -10.51
C ASN A 158 -8.18 2.60 -11.39
N HIS A 159 -7.69 1.92 -12.44
CA HIS A 159 -8.52 1.31 -13.48
C HIS A 159 -7.80 0.08 -14.05
N MET A 160 -8.56 -0.73 -14.81
CA MET A 160 -8.04 -1.83 -15.63
C MET A 160 -8.07 -1.44 -17.12
N CYS A 161 -7.85 -2.39 -18.05
CA CYS A 161 -7.97 -2.08 -19.48
C CYS A 161 -9.39 -1.63 -19.84
N GLY A 162 -9.51 -0.72 -20.81
CA GLY A 162 -10.81 -0.19 -21.20
C GLY A 162 -11.72 -1.25 -21.83
N ALA A 163 -13.03 -1.06 -21.75
CA ALA A 163 -14.05 -2.01 -22.24
C ALA A 163 -13.87 -2.44 -23.71
N GLY A 164 -13.29 -1.57 -24.55
CA GLY A 164 -12.94 -1.85 -25.94
C GLY A 164 -11.83 -2.90 -26.13
N GLY A 165 -11.14 -3.33 -25.08
CA GLY A 165 -10.06 -4.32 -25.10
C GLY A 165 -10.51 -5.76 -25.39
N GLY A 166 -11.82 -6.02 -25.36
CA GLY A 166 -12.41 -7.33 -25.64
C GLY A 166 -12.12 -8.35 -24.53
N SER A 167 -12.04 -9.63 -24.90
CA SER A 167 -11.71 -10.72 -23.98
C SER A 167 -10.65 -11.63 -24.58
N GLY A 168 -9.83 -12.24 -23.74
CA GLY A 168 -8.77 -13.13 -24.18
C GLY A 168 -7.54 -13.11 -23.27
N THR A 169 -6.42 -13.54 -23.84
CA THR A 169 -5.11 -13.64 -23.18
C THR A 169 -4.06 -12.76 -23.88
N HIS A 170 -4.48 -11.78 -24.68
CA HIS A 170 -3.61 -10.80 -25.34
C HIS A 170 -3.14 -9.74 -24.35
N SER A 171 -2.37 -10.19 -23.39
CA SER A 171 -1.73 -9.42 -22.33
C SER A 171 -0.24 -9.78 -22.31
N THR A 172 0.54 -8.94 -21.66
CA THR A 172 2.01 -9.10 -21.65
C THR A 172 2.49 -10.36 -20.92
N CYS A 173 1.68 -10.96 -20.04
CA CYS A 173 1.97 -12.23 -19.35
C CYS A 173 0.94 -13.33 -19.61
N GLY A 174 0.03 -13.13 -20.56
CA GLY A 174 -0.97 -14.12 -20.95
C GLY A 174 -2.07 -14.36 -19.91
N SER A 175 -2.24 -13.49 -18.90
CA SER A 175 -3.40 -13.57 -18.02
C SER A 175 -4.69 -13.37 -18.82
N TYR A 176 -5.68 -14.21 -18.54
CA TYR A 176 -7.02 -14.07 -19.11
C TYR A 176 -7.74 -12.87 -18.50
N PHE A 177 -8.54 -12.19 -19.31
CA PHE A 177 -9.47 -11.15 -18.89
C PHE A 177 -10.69 -11.08 -19.81
N ASN A 178 -11.75 -10.43 -19.34
CA ASN A 178 -12.87 -9.99 -20.16
C ASN A 178 -13.24 -8.55 -19.78
N ALA A 179 -12.76 -7.59 -20.57
CA ALA A 179 -12.91 -6.17 -20.28
C ALA A 179 -14.37 -5.73 -20.26
N GLY A 180 -15.18 -6.22 -21.22
CA GLY A 180 -16.61 -5.86 -21.31
C GLY A 180 -17.49 -6.48 -20.22
N LYS A 181 -16.95 -7.40 -19.41
CA LYS A 181 -17.61 -7.93 -18.20
C LYS A 181 -16.89 -7.55 -16.91
N GLU A 182 -15.86 -6.72 -17.03
CA GLU A 182 -15.02 -6.29 -15.90
C GLU A 182 -14.43 -7.47 -15.10
N ASP A 183 -14.09 -8.56 -15.80
CA ASP A 183 -13.61 -9.80 -15.20
C ASP A 183 -12.10 -9.92 -15.40
N PHE A 184 -11.36 -9.73 -14.30
CA PHE A 184 -9.90 -9.78 -14.23
C PHE A 184 -9.44 -10.78 -13.16
N PRO A 185 -9.58 -12.09 -13.40
CA PRO A 185 -9.38 -13.13 -12.40
C PRO A 185 -7.94 -13.29 -11.90
N ALA A 186 -6.96 -12.68 -12.59
CA ALA A 186 -5.58 -12.62 -12.12
C ALA A 186 -5.36 -11.59 -10.99
N VAL A 187 -6.28 -10.64 -10.81
CA VAL A 187 -6.34 -9.66 -9.70
C VAL A 187 -7.44 -9.99 -8.69
N PRO A 188 -8.06 -11.16 -8.82
CA PRO A 188 -9.45 -11.45 -8.41
C PRO A 188 -10.52 -10.36 -8.55
N TYR A 189 -10.48 -9.49 -9.56
CA TYR A 189 -11.56 -8.51 -9.77
C TYR A 189 -12.68 -9.07 -10.67
N SER A 190 -13.89 -8.67 -10.33
CA SER A 190 -15.15 -8.89 -11.02
C SER A 190 -15.88 -7.55 -11.16
N GLY A 191 -16.98 -7.48 -11.91
CA GLY A 191 -17.77 -6.23 -12.01
C GLY A 191 -18.29 -5.67 -10.68
N TRP A 192 -18.25 -6.43 -9.58
CA TRP A 192 -18.55 -5.89 -8.24
C TRP A 192 -17.45 -4.99 -7.67
N ASP A 193 -16.23 -5.11 -8.20
CA ASP A 193 -15.06 -4.35 -7.80
C ASP A 193 -14.93 -3.02 -8.57
N PHE A 194 -15.83 -2.78 -9.52
CA PHE A 194 -15.89 -1.57 -10.34
C PHE A 194 -17.09 -0.70 -9.96
N ASN A 195 -17.01 0.57 -10.36
CA ASN A 195 -17.93 1.62 -9.91
C ASN A 195 -18.98 1.96 -10.98
N ASP A 196 -19.52 0.95 -11.68
CA ASP A 196 -20.49 1.14 -12.77
C ASP A 196 -21.77 1.87 -12.36
N GLY A 197 -22.35 1.51 -11.20
CA GLY A 197 -23.58 2.13 -10.68
C GLY A 197 -23.42 3.58 -10.19
N LYS A 198 -22.22 4.11 -10.36
CA LYS A 198 -21.68 5.34 -9.80
C LYS A 198 -21.23 6.30 -10.91
N CYS A 199 -21.08 5.82 -12.14
CA CYS A 199 -20.84 6.65 -13.32
C CYS A 199 -22.17 7.12 -13.94
N HIS A 200 -22.37 8.43 -14.07
CA HIS A 200 -23.62 9.00 -14.63
C HIS A 200 -23.69 9.02 -16.17
N THR A 201 -22.65 8.57 -16.86
CA THR A 201 -22.60 8.51 -18.32
C THR A 201 -23.37 7.30 -18.84
N GLY A 202 -23.96 7.41 -20.04
CA GLY A 202 -24.73 6.31 -20.64
C GLY A 202 -23.89 5.07 -20.96
N SER A 203 -22.57 5.21 -20.98
CA SER A 203 -21.59 4.14 -21.21
C SER A 203 -20.99 3.55 -19.94
N GLY A 204 -21.16 4.18 -18.77
CA GLY A 204 -20.44 3.82 -17.53
C GLY A 204 -18.99 4.31 -17.49
N GLU A 205 -18.50 4.95 -18.57
CA GLU A 205 -17.10 5.36 -18.75
C GLU A 205 -16.90 6.87 -18.58
N ILE A 206 -15.65 7.31 -18.40
CA ILE A 206 -15.28 8.74 -18.46
C ILE A 206 -15.23 9.17 -19.94
N GLU A 207 -16.20 9.97 -20.36
CA GLU A 207 -16.33 10.49 -21.72
C GLU A 207 -15.65 11.85 -21.90
N ASN A 208 -15.51 12.64 -20.82
CA ASN A 208 -14.94 13.98 -20.85
C ASN A 208 -14.19 14.35 -19.54
N TYR A 209 -12.86 14.32 -19.60
CA TYR A 209 -11.99 14.73 -18.48
C TYR A 209 -12.06 16.23 -18.10
N GLY A 210 -12.71 17.06 -18.93
CA GLY A 210 -12.99 18.47 -18.64
C GLY A 210 -14.36 18.71 -18.00
N ASP A 211 -15.20 17.69 -17.87
CA ASP A 211 -16.48 17.78 -17.17
C ASP A 211 -16.26 17.54 -15.67
N MET A 212 -16.51 18.55 -14.84
CA MET A 212 -16.31 18.42 -13.38
C MET A 212 -17.23 17.39 -12.73
N TYR A 213 -18.34 17.00 -13.38
CA TYR A 213 -19.22 15.93 -12.90
C TYR A 213 -18.68 14.54 -13.24
N GLN A 214 -17.73 14.43 -14.17
CA GLN A 214 -16.95 13.21 -14.44
C GLN A 214 -15.54 13.26 -13.81
N ALA A 215 -15.04 14.46 -13.46
CA ALA A 215 -13.77 14.66 -12.79
C ALA A 215 -13.88 14.47 -11.26
N VAL A 216 -12.73 14.23 -10.63
CA VAL A 216 -12.62 14.01 -9.18
C VAL A 216 -13.04 15.28 -8.44
N THR A 217 -14.17 15.24 -7.73
CA THR A 217 -14.56 16.30 -6.78
C THR A 217 -13.94 16.01 -5.42
N ILE A 218 -13.39 17.03 -4.75
CA ILE A 218 -12.90 16.90 -3.37
C ILE A 218 -13.89 17.55 -2.41
N ASN A 219 -14.48 16.75 -1.54
CA ASN A 219 -15.43 17.18 -0.53
C ASN A 219 -14.71 17.95 0.61
N PRO A 220 -15.44 18.74 1.43
CA PRO A 220 -14.86 19.45 2.58
C PRO A 220 -14.18 18.56 3.61
N ASP A 221 -14.63 17.31 3.74
CA ASP A 221 -14.02 16.28 4.61
C ASP A 221 -12.79 15.59 3.98
N THR A 222 -12.33 16.11 2.83
CA THR A 222 -11.20 15.64 2.02
C THR A 222 -11.41 14.33 1.27
N THR A 223 -12.56 13.67 1.45
CA THR A 223 -12.96 12.51 0.64
C THR A 223 -13.25 12.95 -0.80
N CYS A 224 -13.31 11.99 -1.72
CA CYS A 224 -13.75 12.30 -3.07
C CYS A 224 -15.29 12.22 -3.16
N GLY A 225 -15.86 13.14 -3.93
CA GLY A 225 -17.25 13.15 -4.36
C GLY A 225 -17.37 12.75 -5.83
N ASN A 226 -18.59 12.80 -6.36
CA ASN A 226 -18.93 12.26 -7.69
C ASN A 226 -18.42 10.83 -7.85
N ASP A 227 -18.68 10.01 -6.83
CA ASP A 227 -18.51 8.57 -6.85
C ASP A 227 -17.08 7.99 -7.00
N TRP A 228 -16.07 8.86 -7.09
CA TRP A 228 -14.68 8.50 -6.93
C TRP A 228 -14.41 7.94 -5.53
N VAL A 229 -13.90 6.70 -5.46
CA VAL A 229 -13.67 5.98 -4.20
C VAL A 229 -12.57 6.64 -3.36
N CYS A 230 -11.45 6.97 -4.00
CA CYS A 230 -10.30 7.65 -3.40
C CYS A 230 -9.89 7.08 -2.02
N GLU A 231 -9.59 5.80 -1.96
CA GLU A 231 -9.14 5.09 -0.75
C GLU A 231 -7.94 5.81 -0.10
N HIS A 232 -7.06 6.38 -0.91
CA HIS A 232 -5.92 7.19 -0.46
C HIS A 232 -6.31 8.43 0.37
N ARG A 233 -7.58 8.85 0.34
CA ARG A 233 -8.15 9.94 1.14
C ARG A 233 -8.97 9.45 2.33
N TRP A 234 -9.27 8.16 2.42
CA TRP A 234 -9.92 7.60 3.60
C TRP A 234 -9.03 7.83 4.81
N ARG A 235 -9.63 8.34 5.89
CA ARG A 235 -8.92 8.74 7.11
C ARG A 235 -8.03 7.62 7.62
N GLN A 236 -8.56 6.39 7.66
CA GLN A 236 -7.87 5.20 8.14
C GLN A 236 -6.61 4.91 7.31
N ILE A 237 -6.69 5.01 5.98
CA ILE A 237 -5.56 4.74 5.08
C ILE A 237 -4.54 5.87 5.14
N ARG A 238 -5.00 7.12 4.96
CA ARG A 238 -4.14 8.31 5.01
C ARG A 238 -3.39 8.41 6.34
N ASN A 239 -4.06 8.15 7.45
CA ASN A 239 -3.43 8.22 8.76
C ASN A 239 -2.50 7.03 9.02
N MET A 240 -2.72 5.87 8.40
CA MET A 240 -1.74 4.76 8.45
C MET A 240 -0.52 5.01 7.56
N VAL A 241 -0.66 5.77 6.47
CA VAL A 241 0.49 6.31 5.72
C VAL A 241 1.30 7.27 6.60
N ILE A 242 0.62 8.17 7.34
CA ILE A 242 1.27 9.06 8.30
C ILE A 242 1.94 8.26 9.43
N PHE A 243 1.25 7.27 10.01
CA PHE A 243 1.81 6.36 11.02
C PHE A 243 3.12 5.76 10.52
N ARG A 244 3.14 5.21 9.30
CA ARG A 244 4.34 4.62 8.69
C ARG A 244 5.49 5.62 8.59
N ASN A 245 5.20 6.87 8.25
CA ASN A 245 6.20 7.94 8.18
C ASN A 245 6.76 8.28 9.58
N VAL A 246 5.89 8.36 10.59
CA VAL A 246 6.29 8.66 11.98
C VAL A 246 7.20 7.57 12.54
N VAL A 247 6.90 6.30 12.24
CA VAL A 247 7.65 5.15 12.77
C VAL A 247 8.82 4.71 11.88
N ASP A 248 9.19 5.50 10.88
CA ASP A 248 10.27 5.13 9.96
C ASP A 248 11.61 4.90 10.70
N GLY A 249 12.35 3.89 10.25
CA GLY A 249 13.59 3.43 10.89
C GLY A 249 13.45 2.64 12.20
N GLU A 250 12.28 2.62 12.85
CA GLU A 250 12.10 1.91 14.13
C GLU A 250 11.95 0.39 13.93
N PRO A 251 12.54 -0.46 14.80
CA PRO A 251 12.39 -1.90 14.69
C PRO A 251 10.97 -2.35 15.02
N PHE A 252 10.57 -3.51 14.50
CA PHE A 252 9.40 -4.22 15.01
C PHE A 252 9.63 -4.64 16.48
N SER A 253 8.66 -4.39 17.35
CA SER A 253 8.77 -4.64 18.79
C SER A 253 7.43 -5.03 19.41
N ASN A 254 7.44 -5.48 20.67
CA ASN A 254 6.24 -5.65 21.50
C ASN A 254 5.09 -6.43 20.85
N TRP A 255 5.41 -7.52 20.15
CA TRP A 255 4.40 -8.43 19.61
C TRP A 255 3.55 -9.02 20.74
N TRP A 256 2.24 -9.06 20.51
CA TRP A 256 1.27 -9.74 21.34
C TRP A 256 0.22 -10.39 20.44
N ASP A 257 -0.23 -11.58 20.82
CA ASP A 257 -1.36 -12.26 20.19
C ASP A 257 -2.14 -13.07 21.24
N ASN A 258 -3.38 -13.44 20.92
CA ASN A 258 -4.21 -14.31 21.75
C ASN A 258 -4.21 -15.79 21.30
N GLY A 259 -3.35 -16.18 20.35
CA GLY A 259 -3.37 -17.48 19.68
C GLY A 259 -4.47 -17.67 18.61
N SER A 260 -5.24 -16.62 18.30
CA SER A 260 -6.29 -16.56 17.26
C SER A 260 -6.08 -15.33 16.37
N ASN A 261 -7.08 -14.44 16.21
CA ASN A 261 -7.04 -13.31 15.27
C ASN A 261 -6.99 -11.93 15.97
N GLN A 262 -6.63 -11.89 17.26
CA GLN A 262 -6.31 -10.66 17.96
C GLN A 262 -4.79 -10.52 18.06
N VAL A 263 -4.23 -9.45 17.47
CA VAL A 263 -2.78 -9.24 17.39
C VAL A 263 -2.44 -7.77 17.63
N ALA A 264 -1.26 -7.52 18.19
CA ALA A 264 -0.73 -6.18 18.40
C ALA A 264 0.79 -6.15 18.22
N PHE A 265 1.33 -5.01 17.80
CA PHE A 265 2.77 -4.80 17.77
C PHE A 265 3.15 -3.31 17.82
N GLY A 266 4.39 -3.07 18.24
CA GLY A 266 5.04 -1.78 18.27
C GLY A 266 6.04 -1.57 17.14
N ARG A 267 6.39 -0.30 16.94
CA ARG A 267 7.51 0.14 16.12
C ARG A 267 8.41 1.02 16.97
N GLY A 268 9.43 0.38 17.56
CA GLY A 268 10.33 1.01 18.52
C GLY A 268 9.57 1.65 19.67
N ASN A 269 9.81 2.94 19.89
CA ASN A 269 9.09 3.78 20.85
C ASN A 269 8.23 4.87 20.18
N LYS A 270 7.91 4.73 18.88
CA LYS A 270 7.22 5.76 18.10
C LYS A 270 5.79 5.43 17.72
N GLY A 271 5.43 4.15 17.59
CA GLY A 271 4.05 3.76 17.27
C GLY A 271 3.66 2.39 17.77
N PHE A 272 2.37 2.18 17.95
CA PHE A 272 1.76 0.92 18.36
C PHE A 272 0.42 0.73 17.64
N ILE A 273 0.13 -0.49 17.25
CA ILE A 273 -1.10 -0.85 16.54
C ILE A 273 -1.64 -2.19 17.04
N ILE A 274 -2.95 -2.31 17.12
CA ILE A 274 -3.66 -3.49 17.63
C ILE A 274 -4.93 -3.76 16.82
N PHE A 275 -5.21 -5.03 16.54
CA PHE A 275 -6.28 -5.51 15.69
C PHE A 275 -7.14 -6.54 16.43
N ASN A 276 -8.45 -6.49 16.20
CA ASN A 276 -9.38 -7.54 16.60
C ASN A 276 -10.11 -8.08 15.38
N ASN A 277 -9.67 -9.22 14.86
CA ASN A 277 -10.37 -9.92 13.78
C ASN A 277 -10.94 -11.27 14.25
N ASP A 278 -11.17 -11.41 15.56
CA ASP A 278 -11.94 -12.52 16.14
C ASP A 278 -13.42 -12.13 16.24
N ASP A 279 -14.30 -13.14 16.36
CA ASP A 279 -15.74 -12.97 16.51
C ASP A 279 -16.17 -12.58 17.95
N TRP A 280 -15.23 -12.13 18.80
CA TRP A 280 -15.51 -11.65 20.16
C TRP A 280 -14.73 -10.39 20.53
N ASN A 281 -15.25 -9.66 21.52
CA ASN A 281 -14.68 -8.39 21.95
C ASN A 281 -13.28 -8.56 22.56
N MET A 282 -12.41 -7.60 22.27
CA MET A 282 -11.09 -7.47 22.89
C MET A 282 -11.15 -6.49 24.07
N ASN A 283 -10.56 -6.87 25.20
CA ASN A 283 -10.21 -5.96 26.29
C ASN A 283 -8.89 -6.42 26.94
N VAL A 284 -7.78 -5.82 26.52
CA VAL A 284 -6.43 -6.26 26.90
C VAL A 284 -5.55 -5.10 27.32
N ASN A 285 -4.59 -5.36 28.21
CA ASN A 285 -3.57 -4.39 28.64
C ASN A 285 -2.20 -4.87 28.16
N VAL A 286 -1.62 -4.17 27.18
CA VAL A 286 -0.42 -4.63 26.45
C VAL A 286 0.69 -3.58 26.52
N GLN A 287 1.95 -4.04 26.42
CA GLN A 287 3.12 -3.17 26.39
C GLN A 287 3.21 -2.49 25.02
N THR A 288 3.16 -1.16 25.00
CA THR A 288 3.21 -0.40 23.74
C THR A 288 4.64 -0.01 23.34
N GLY A 289 5.53 0.18 24.32
CA GLY A 289 6.84 0.79 24.13
C GLY A 289 6.81 2.30 23.99
N LEU A 290 5.62 2.91 24.01
CA LEU A 290 5.45 4.36 23.87
C LEU A 290 5.67 5.10 25.20
N PRO A 291 6.12 6.37 25.15
CA PRO A 291 6.15 7.24 26.32
C PRO A 291 4.75 7.43 26.93
N SER A 292 4.68 7.62 28.24
CA SER A 292 3.40 7.84 28.93
C SER A 292 2.67 9.09 28.45
N GLY A 293 1.35 8.99 28.34
CA GLY A 293 0.48 10.11 28.00
C GLY A 293 -0.77 9.66 27.25
N THR A 294 -1.58 10.64 26.87
CA THR A 294 -2.80 10.41 26.09
C THR A 294 -2.51 10.53 24.60
N TYR A 295 -2.93 9.53 23.84
CA TYR A 295 -2.77 9.45 22.39
C TYR A 295 -4.13 9.41 21.72
N CYS A 296 -4.25 10.07 20.57
CA CYS A 296 -5.41 9.95 19.70
C CYS A 296 -5.30 8.69 18.85
N ASP A 297 -6.37 7.89 18.83
CA ASP A 297 -6.51 6.82 17.85
C ASP A 297 -6.69 7.43 16.46
N VAL A 298 -5.73 7.16 15.57
CA VAL A 298 -5.72 7.73 14.23
C VAL A 298 -6.61 6.97 13.23
N ILE A 299 -7.25 5.89 13.67
CA ILE A 299 -8.22 5.12 12.87
C ILE A 299 -9.63 5.71 13.05
N SER A 300 -10.12 5.75 14.29
CA SER A 300 -11.44 6.34 14.59
C SER A 300 -11.46 7.88 14.51
N GLY A 301 -10.30 8.55 14.45
CA GLY A 301 -10.23 10.00 14.36
C GLY A 301 -8.84 10.52 14.06
N GLN A 302 -8.52 11.71 14.58
CA GLN A 302 -7.23 12.36 14.43
C GLN A 302 -6.99 13.38 15.55
N LYS A 303 -5.75 13.86 15.66
CA LYS A 303 -5.37 14.96 16.55
C LYS A 303 -5.64 16.30 15.85
N GLU A 304 -6.54 17.11 16.41
CA GLU A 304 -6.87 18.46 15.94
C GLU A 304 -6.86 19.43 17.11
N ASN A 305 -6.16 20.57 16.99
CA ASN A 305 -6.14 21.62 18.02
C ASN A 305 -5.83 21.08 19.44
N ASN A 306 -4.90 20.13 19.53
CA ASN A 306 -4.52 19.41 20.74
C ASN A 306 -5.67 18.64 21.43
N LYS A 307 -6.62 18.13 20.64
CA LYS A 307 -7.71 17.25 21.06
C LYS A 307 -7.83 16.07 20.09
N CYS A 308 -8.38 14.97 20.56
CA CYS A 308 -8.69 13.82 19.71
C CYS A 308 -10.13 13.90 19.23
N THR A 309 -10.35 13.77 17.93
CA THR A 309 -11.71 13.69 17.36
C THR A 309 -12.33 12.31 17.49
N GLY A 310 -11.49 11.27 17.66
CA GLY A 310 -11.89 9.88 17.88
C GLY A 310 -11.55 9.36 19.27
N LYS A 311 -11.31 8.06 19.38
CA LYS A 311 -10.94 7.40 20.64
C LYS A 311 -9.61 7.94 21.19
N GLN A 312 -9.46 7.84 22.51
CA GLN A 312 -8.22 8.18 23.20
C GLN A 312 -7.65 6.92 23.87
N VAL A 313 -6.33 6.80 23.84
CA VAL A 313 -5.59 5.74 24.53
C VAL A 313 -4.64 6.37 25.51
N PHE A 314 -4.74 5.98 26.78
CA PHE A 314 -3.79 6.40 27.80
C PHE A 314 -2.69 5.34 27.95
N VAL A 315 -1.45 5.75 27.73
CA VAL A 315 -0.26 4.95 27.99
C VAL A 315 0.28 5.32 29.38
N SER A 316 0.37 4.34 30.28
CA SER A 316 0.89 4.52 31.64
C SER A 316 2.42 4.68 31.67
N GLY A 317 2.96 5.05 32.83
CA GLY A 317 4.40 5.26 33.05
C GLY A 317 5.29 4.05 32.76
N ASP A 318 4.72 2.84 32.79
CA ASP A 318 5.38 1.57 32.44
C ASP A 318 5.25 1.19 30.95
N GLY A 319 4.69 2.09 30.12
CA GLY A 319 4.52 1.90 28.68
C GLY A 319 3.31 1.04 28.28
N LYS A 320 2.50 0.58 29.24
CA LYS A 320 1.30 -0.21 28.94
C LYS A 320 0.09 0.67 28.62
N ALA A 321 -0.85 0.11 27.85
CA ALA A 321 -2.14 0.73 27.62
C ALA A 321 -3.24 -0.33 27.51
N ASN A 322 -4.44 0.03 27.99
CA ASN A 322 -5.63 -0.78 27.81
C ASN A 322 -6.32 -0.45 26.49
N PHE A 323 -6.63 -1.49 25.71
CA PHE A 323 -7.35 -1.39 24.45
C PHE A 323 -8.64 -2.19 24.52
N GLN A 324 -9.73 -1.55 24.09
CA GLN A 324 -11.06 -2.14 24.01
C GLN A 324 -11.59 -2.01 22.58
N ILE A 325 -11.77 -3.14 21.91
CA ILE A 325 -12.22 -3.20 20.52
C ILE A 325 -13.38 -4.19 20.43
N ASN A 326 -14.59 -3.66 20.23
CA ASN A 326 -15.78 -4.47 20.02
C ASN A 326 -15.81 -5.02 18.60
N THR A 327 -16.42 -6.20 18.41
CA THR A 327 -16.60 -6.82 17.08
C THR A 327 -17.47 -5.98 16.14
N ASN A 328 -18.33 -5.13 16.70
CA ASN A 328 -19.23 -4.25 15.93
C ASN A 328 -18.64 -2.85 15.72
N ALA A 329 -17.34 -2.65 15.98
CA ALA A 329 -16.66 -1.40 15.66
C ALA A 329 -16.60 -1.22 14.13
N GLU A 330 -16.77 0.02 13.66
CA GLU A 330 -16.63 0.36 12.23
C GLU A 330 -15.27 -0.09 11.69
N ASP A 331 -14.21 0.25 12.42
CA ASP A 331 -12.85 -0.21 12.16
C ASP A 331 -12.35 -1.01 13.39
N PRO A 332 -12.20 -2.34 13.30
CA PRO A 332 -11.85 -3.18 14.45
C PRO A 332 -10.34 -3.21 14.73
N PHE A 333 -9.69 -2.05 14.67
CA PHE A 333 -8.28 -1.86 15.00
C PHE A 333 -8.02 -0.43 15.50
N ILE A 334 -6.96 -0.24 16.29
CA ILE A 334 -6.55 1.05 16.86
C ILE A 334 -5.07 1.26 16.56
N ALA A 335 -4.71 2.47 16.16
CA ALA A 335 -3.31 2.86 15.93
C ALA A 335 -2.99 4.17 16.65
N ILE A 336 -1.86 4.21 17.35
CA ILE A 336 -1.36 5.39 18.06
C ILE A 336 0.13 5.60 17.80
N HIS A 337 0.56 6.85 17.71
CA HIS A 337 1.96 7.20 17.48
C HIS A 337 2.33 8.52 18.16
N VAL A 338 3.63 8.80 18.30
CA VAL A 338 4.15 9.97 19.06
C VAL A 338 3.61 11.32 18.58
N ASP A 339 3.41 11.51 17.28
CA ASP A 339 2.82 12.76 16.76
C ASP A 339 1.31 12.91 17.05
N ALA A 340 0.62 11.82 17.41
CA ALA A 340 -0.78 11.81 17.84
C ALA A 340 -0.94 11.92 19.37
N LYS A 341 0.15 12.12 20.12
CA LYS A 341 0.15 12.36 21.57
C LYS A 341 -0.32 13.78 21.91
N LEU A 342 -1.16 13.95 22.93
CA LEU A 342 -1.62 15.26 23.44
C LEU A 342 -0.62 15.97 24.35
#